data_AF-A0A2N2HB31-F1
#
_entry.id   AF-A0A2N2HB31-F1
#
_cell.length_a   1.000
_cell.length_b   1.000
_cell.length_c   1.000
_cell.angle_alpha   90.00
_cell.angle_beta   90.00
_cell.angle_gamma   90.00
#
_symmetry.space_group_name_H-M   'P 1'
#
loop_
_entity.id
_entity.type
_entity.pdbx_description
1 polymer ?
#
loop_
_entity_poly.entity_id
_entity_poly.type
_entity_poly.pdbx_seq_one_letter_code
_entity_poly.pdbx_strand_id
1 'polypeptide(L)'
;MAGEKTRKIYCSEIQYKKLRVYFASSEKGAVMVEMRLAETSEDCVSYFKDLFPDSPLEKNREKNGPLIDAVQAALINSPVPERIPLDVTGTAFQMATWRAIARIPYGTTKTYAEVARMVGKPFAARAVGQAMGRNPLPLFFP
;
A
#
# COMPACT_ATOMS: atom_id res chain seq x y z
N MET A 1 19.65 11.07 9.63
CA MET A 1 20.77 10.15 9.91
C MET A 1 20.22 8.73 9.98
N ALA A 2 20.38 7.98 8.89
CA ALA A 2 20.52 6.53 8.77
C ALA A 2 20.52 6.26 7.26
N GLY A 3 21.66 5.82 6.71
CA GLY A 3 21.69 5.32 5.34
C GLY A 3 20.81 4.08 5.30
N GLU A 4 19.59 4.21 4.76
CA GLU A 4 18.78 3.05 4.42
C GLU A 4 19.58 2.27 3.39
N LYS A 5 20.09 1.09 3.79
CA LYS A 5 20.63 0.12 2.85
C LYS A 5 19.59 -0.03 1.75
N THR A 6 19.98 0.34 0.54
CA THR A 6 19.16 0.26 -0.65
C THR A 6 18.49 -1.12 -0.72
N ARG A 7 17.18 -1.17 -0.48
CA ARG A 7 16.41 -2.42 -0.50
C ARG A 7 16.11 -2.80 -1.94
N LYS A 8 16.27 -4.07 -2.29
CA LYS A 8 15.82 -4.60 -3.59
C LYS A 8 14.28 -4.62 -3.60
N ILE A 9 13.70 -4.14 -4.68
CA ILE A 9 12.25 -4.09 -4.89
C ILE A 9 11.88 -5.03 -6.03
N TYR A 10 10.98 -5.96 -5.73
CA TYR A 10 10.33 -6.82 -6.69
C TYR A 10 9.05 -6.15 -7.16
N CYS A 11 8.92 -5.87 -8.45
CA CYS A 11 7.73 -5.27 -9.01
C CYS A 11 6.93 -6.23 -9.88
N SER A 12 5.63 -5.97 -9.99
CA SER A 12 4.73 -6.60 -10.94
C SER A 12 3.56 -5.67 -11.24
N GLU A 13 2.85 -5.94 -12.32
CA GLU A 13 1.63 -5.26 -12.68
C GLU A 13 0.59 -6.25 -13.21
N ILE A 14 -0.69 -5.97 -12.94
CA ILE A 14 -1.81 -6.68 -13.56
C ILE A 14 -2.80 -5.66 -14.13
N GLN A 15 -3.63 -6.13 -15.06
CA GLN A 15 -4.80 -5.40 -15.50
C GLN A 15 -6.06 -6.03 -14.87
N TYR A 16 -6.91 -5.19 -14.28
CA TYR A 16 -8.20 -5.56 -13.75
C TYR A 16 -9.27 -4.58 -14.24
N LYS A 17 -10.13 -5.01 -15.17
CA LYS A 17 -11.10 -4.14 -15.86
C LYS A 17 -10.40 -2.92 -16.49
N LYS A 18 -10.76 -1.71 -16.06
CA LYS A 18 -10.16 -0.44 -16.50
C LYS A 18 -9.02 0.04 -15.58
N LEU A 19 -8.58 -0.78 -14.63
CA LEU A 19 -7.48 -0.48 -13.72
C LEU A 19 -6.23 -1.25 -14.13
N ARG A 20 -5.09 -0.57 -14.08
CA ARG A 20 -3.78 -1.17 -13.99
C ARG A 20 -3.34 -1.08 -12.53
N VAL A 21 -2.97 -2.21 -11.95
CA VAL A 21 -2.54 -2.30 -10.56
C VAL A 21 -1.07 -2.68 -10.53
N TYR A 22 -0.27 -1.87 -9.88
CA TYR A 22 1.16 -2.07 -9.69
C TYR A 22 1.42 -2.56 -8.28
N PHE A 23 2.35 -3.50 -8.16
CA PHE A 23 2.72 -4.17 -6.92
C PHE A 23 4.21 -4.02 -6.70
N ALA A 24 4.60 -3.65 -5.49
CA ALA A 24 5.97 -3.67 -5.04
C ALA A 24 6.08 -4.46 -3.72
N SER A 25 7.07 -5.34 -3.66
CA SER A 25 7.48 -6.03 -2.44
C SER A 25 9.00 -6.00 -2.28
N SER A 26 9.47 -6.20 -1.06
CA SER A 26 10.87 -6.48 -0.75
C SER A 26 10.98 -7.91 -0.24
N GLU A 27 12.20 -8.36 0.09
CA GLU A 27 12.40 -9.65 0.79
C GLU A 27 11.64 -9.74 2.13
N LYS A 28 11.28 -8.61 2.73
CA LYS A 28 10.55 -8.57 4.01
C LYS A 28 9.03 -8.62 3.86
N GLY A 29 8.49 -8.25 2.69
CA GLY A 29 7.04 -8.21 2.48
C GLY A 29 6.55 -7.13 1.53
N ALA A 30 5.23 -6.93 1.54
CA ALA A 30 4.53 -5.95 0.72
C ALA A 30 4.98 -4.52 1.07
N VAL A 31 5.37 -3.77 0.04
CA VAL A 31 5.86 -2.40 0.16
C VAL A 31 4.78 -1.41 -0.29
N MET A 32 4.19 -1.65 -1.46
CA MET A 32 3.26 -0.70 -2.07
C MET A 32 2.32 -1.37 -3.08
N VAL A 33 1.09 -0.85 -3.16
CA VAL A 33 0.09 -1.16 -4.18
C VAL A 33 -0.44 0.15 -4.72
N GLU A 34 -0.33 0.34 -6.03
CA GLU A 34 -0.79 1.54 -6.72
C GLU A 34 -1.81 1.17 -7.80
N MET A 35 -2.85 1.97 -7.95
CA MET A 35 -3.92 1.75 -8.92
C MET A 35 -4.04 2.94 -9.84
N ARG A 36 -4.00 2.70 -11.15
CA ARG A 36 -4.13 3.72 -12.18
C ARG A 36 -5.18 3.30 -13.20
N LEU A 37 -5.79 4.27 -13.87
CA LEU A 37 -6.62 3.97 -15.04
C LEU A 37 -5.73 3.38 -16.13
N ALA A 38 -6.22 2.33 -16.80
CA ALA A 38 -5.49 1.54 -17.78
C ALA A 38 -5.26 2.26 -19.13
N GLU A 39 -5.31 3.59 -19.15
CA GLU A 39 -4.96 4.44 -20.28
C GLU A 39 -3.44 4.49 -20.49
N THR A 40 -2.67 4.13 -19.45
CA THR A 40 -1.21 4.07 -19.46
C THR A 40 -0.72 2.66 -19.75
N SER A 41 0.26 2.54 -20.64
CA SER A 41 0.94 1.28 -20.98
C SER A 41 2.27 1.09 -20.24
N GLU A 42 2.55 1.92 -19.23
CA GLU A 42 3.77 1.86 -18.43
C GLU A 42 3.91 0.51 -17.71
N ASP A 43 5.14 -0.04 -17.72
CA ASP A 43 5.49 -1.27 -17.02
C ASP A 43 5.88 -1.00 -15.56
N CYS A 44 5.89 -2.03 -14.72
CA CYS A 44 6.15 -1.83 -13.29
C CYS A 44 7.53 -1.27 -12.97
N VAL A 45 8.56 -1.58 -13.77
CA VAL A 45 9.93 -1.13 -13.50
C VAL A 45 10.00 0.37 -13.74
N SER A 46 9.47 0.84 -14.87
CA SER A 46 9.37 2.27 -15.18
C SER A 46 8.57 3.01 -14.12
N TYR A 47 7.38 2.50 -13.77
CA TYR A 47 6.50 3.10 -12.77
C TYR A 47 7.18 3.28 -11.40
N PHE A 48 7.84 2.24 -10.91
CA PHE A 48 8.48 2.27 -9.59
C PHE A 48 9.86 2.93 -9.58
N LYS A 49 10.45 3.22 -10.74
CA LYS A 49 11.76 3.90 -10.81
C LYS A 49 11.70 5.29 -10.20
N ASP A 50 10.61 6.02 -10.43
CA ASP A 50 10.41 7.36 -9.86
C ASP A 50 10.17 7.32 -8.34
N LEU A 51 9.54 6.26 -7.85
CA LEU A 51 9.20 6.07 -6.44
C LEU A 51 10.37 5.50 -5.62
N PHE A 52 11.22 4.67 -6.25
CA PHE A 52 12.38 4.04 -5.62
C PHE A 52 13.64 4.24 -6.49
N PRO A 53 14.09 5.49 -6.70
CA PRO A 53 15.16 5.82 -7.66
C PRO A 53 16.47 5.11 -7.35
N ASP A 54 16.77 4.96 -6.06
CA ASP A 54 18.01 4.35 -5.60
C ASP A 54 17.93 2.83 -5.50
N SER A 55 16.73 2.22 -5.55
CA SER A 55 16.54 0.78 -5.33
C SER A 55 16.74 -0.06 -6.59
N PRO A 56 17.44 -1.22 -6.52
CA PRO A 56 17.39 -2.21 -7.59
C PRO A 56 15.96 -2.69 -7.78
N LEU A 57 15.44 -2.54 -9.00
CA LEU A 57 14.10 -2.95 -9.39
C LEU A 57 14.21 -4.20 -10.26
N GLU A 58 13.46 -5.23 -9.90
CA GLU A 58 13.35 -6.47 -10.66
C GLU A 58 11.89 -6.83 -10.87
N LYS A 59 11.50 -7.07 -12.12
CA LYS A 59 10.17 -7.61 -12.42
C LYS A 59 10.13 -9.08 -11.97
N ASN A 60 9.35 -9.37 -10.94
CA ASN A 60 9.25 -10.70 -10.36
C ASN A 60 7.84 -10.97 -9.83
N ARG A 61 7.08 -11.75 -10.60
CA ARG A 61 5.67 -12.07 -10.29
C ARG A 61 5.55 -13.07 -9.15
N GLU A 62 6.48 -14.01 -9.03
CA GLU A 62 6.46 -15.03 -7.97
C GLU A 62 6.63 -14.41 -6.59
N LYS A 63 7.60 -13.50 -6.44
CA LYS A 63 7.81 -12.74 -5.18
C LYS A 63 6.60 -11.88 -4.81
N ASN A 64 5.88 -11.36 -5.80
CA ASN A 64 4.65 -10.58 -5.59
C ASN A 64 3.38 -11.44 -5.48
N GLY A 65 3.45 -12.76 -5.68
CA GLY A 65 2.30 -13.66 -5.72
C GLY A 65 1.33 -13.47 -4.55
N PRO A 66 1.80 -13.55 -3.28
CA PRO A 66 0.93 -13.36 -2.12
C PRO A 66 0.23 -11.98 -2.07
N LEU A 67 0.92 -10.92 -2.51
CA LEU A 67 0.36 -9.58 -2.55
C LEU A 67 -0.67 -9.43 -3.68
N ILE A 68 -0.38 -10.01 -4.85
CA ILE A 68 -1.29 -10.04 -6.00
C ILE A 68 -2.57 -10.79 -5.61
N ASP A 69 -2.44 -11.98 -5.02
CA ASP A 69 -3.59 -12.81 -4.61
C ASP A 69 -4.48 -12.07 -3.60
N ALA A 70 -3.87 -11.43 -2.60
CA ALA A 70 -4.60 -10.68 -1.59
C ALA A 70 -5.33 -9.45 -2.17
N VAL A 71 -4.69 -8.70 -3.07
CA VAL A 71 -5.32 -7.55 -3.74
C VAL A 71 -6.41 -8.01 -4.70
N GLN A 72 -6.19 -9.09 -5.46
CA GLN A 72 -7.21 -9.65 -6.34
C GLN A 72 -8.43 -10.11 -5.55
N ALA A 73 -8.24 -10.81 -4.43
CA ALA A 73 -9.32 -11.21 -3.53
C ALA A 73 -10.13 -9.99 -3.06
N ALA A 74 -9.46 -8.92 -2.61
CA ALA A 74 -10.12 -7.68 -2.21
C ALA A 74 -10.90 -7.02 -3.37
N LEU A 75 -10.34 -6.98 -4.58
CA LEU A 75 -10.97 -6.39 -5.78
C LEU A 75 -12.23 -7.11 -6.26
N ILE A 76 -12.37 -8.39 -5.92
CA ILE A 76 -13.55 -9.22 -6.26
C ILE A 76 -14.45 -9.48 -5.04
N ASN A 77 -14.21 -8.79 -3.93
CA ASN A 77 -14.93 -8.95 -2.67
C ASN A 77 -14.92 -10.39 -2.12
N SER A 78 -13.78 -11.07 -2.23
CA SER A 78 -13.52 -12.38 -1.64
C SER A 78 -12.72 -12.25 -0.34
N PRO A 79 -12.71 -13.29 0.52
CA PRO A 79 -11.88 -13.29 1.72
C PRO A 79 -10.41 -13.04 1.40
N VAL A 80 -9.84 -12.01 2.01
CA VAL A 80 -8.41 -11.68 1.86
C VAL A 80 -7.60 -12.60 2.79
N PRO A 81 -6.46 -13.16 2.33
CA PRO A 81 -5.58 -13.96 3.18
C PRO A 81 -5.22 -13.22 4.46
N GLU A 82 -5.31 -13.92 5.59
CA GLU A 82 -5.33 -13.30 6.91
C GLU A 82 -4.02 -12.56 7.27
N ARG A 83 -2.88 -12.96 6.66
CA ARG A 83 -1.56 -12.36 6.92
C ARG A 83 -0.65 -12.45 5.70
N ILE A 84 -0.29 -11.29 5.15
CA ILE A 84 0.91 -11.14 4.32
C ILE A 84 1.95 -10.32 5.08
N PRO A 85 3.26 -10.63 5.00
CA PRO A 85 4.30 -9.78 5.56
C PRO A 85 4.25 -8.37 4.97
N LEU A 86 4.41 -7.34 5.80
CA LEU A 86 4.41 -5.93 5.39
C LEU A 86 5.79 -5.31 5.63
N ASP A 87 6.30 -4.57 4.65
CA ASP A 87 7.54 -3.78 4.71
C ASP A 87 7.24 -2.29 4.42
N VAL A 88 6.25 -1.78 5.14
CA VAL A 88 5.74 -0.42 5.02
C VAL A 88 6.49 0.51 5.98
N THR A 89 6.97 1.63 5.44
CA THR A 89 7.62 2.69 6.20
C THR A 89 6.81 3.98 6.13
N GLY A 90 6.78 4.70 7.25
CA GLY A 90 6.09 5.97 7.39
C GLY A 90 6.47 6.64 8.70
N THR A 91 6.10 7.91 8.86
CA THR A 91 6.24 8.60 10.14
C THR A 91 5.44 7.91 11.23
N ALA A 92 5.78 8.14 12.50
CA ALA A 92 5.04 7.56 13.63
C ALA A 92 3.53 7.85 13.55
N PHE A 93 3.15 9.05 13.10
CA PHE A 93 1.75 9.44 12.92
C PHE A 93 1.07 8.71 11.76
N GLN A 94 1.76 8.55 10.62
CA GLN A 94 1.26 7.77 9.48
C GLN A 94 1.03 6.31 9.88
N MET A 95 2.04 5.66 10.49
CA MET A 95 1.93 4.28 10.95
C MET A 95 0.79 4.10 11.98
N ALA A 96 0.63 5.04 12.91
CA ALA A 96 -0.48 5.00 13.86
C ALA A 96 -1.84 5.14 13.17
N THR A 97 -1.94 6.03 12.17
CA THR A 97 -3.17 6.24 11.39
C THR A 97 -3.53 4.98 10.59
N TRP A 98 -2.60 4.41 9.84
CA TRP A 98 -2.81 3.20 9.03
C TRP A 98 -3.20 1.99 9.90
N ARG A 99 -2.58 1.83 11.08
CA ARG A 99 -2.97 0.80 12.05
C ARG A 99 -4.35 1.05 12.66
N ALA A 100 -4.76 2.30 12.85
CA ALA A 100 -6.08 2.63 13.39
C ALA A 100 -7.18 2.30 12.38
N ILE A 101 -6.99 2.63 11.09
CA ILE A 101 -7.97 2.34 10.05
C ILE A 101 -8.07 0.84 9.72
N ALA A 102 -6.97 0.10 9.85
CA ALA A 102 -6.99 -1.37 9.70
C ALA A 102 -7.88 -2.08 10.74
N ARG A 103 -8.29 -1.39 11.81
CA ARG A 103 -9.22 -1.91 12.84
C ARG A 103 -10.68 -1.56 12.55
N ILE A 104 -10.96 -0.77 11.52
CA ILE A 104 -12.33 -0.42 11.14
C ILE A 104 -12.99 -1.69 10.56
N PRO A 105 -14.14 -2.14 11.11
CA PRO A 105 -14.82 -3.31 10.61
C PRO A 105 -15.21 -3.16 9.13
N TYR A 106 -15.12 -4.26 8.39
CA TYR A 106 -15.56 -4.30 7.00
C TYR A 106 -17.02 -3.83 6.85
N GLY A 107 -17.28 -3.01 5.82
CA GLY A 107 -18.61 -2.45 5.55
C GLY A 107 -18.98 -1.25 6.44
N THR A 108 -18.07 -0.76 7.28
CA THR A 108 -18.29 0.44 8.10
C THR A 108 -17.34 1.57 7.70
N THR A 109 -17.70 2.80 8.06
CA THR A 109 -16.89 3.99 7.76
C THR A 109 -16.59 4.79 9.03
N LYS A 110 -15.50 5.55 8.97
CA LYS A 110 -15.11 6.54 9.99
C LYS A 110 -14.72 7.83 9.33
N THR A 111 -15.11 8.94 9.94
CA THR A 111 -14.64 10.27 9.57
C THR A 111 -13.19 10.47 9.98
N TYR A 112 -12.47 11.35 9.29
CA TYR A 112 -11.09 11.69 9.69
C TYR A 112 -10.98 12.22 11.12
N ALA A 113 -12.00 12.89 11.63
CA ALA A 113 -12.06 13.33 13.02
C ALA A 113 -12.19 12.17 14.01
N GLU A 114 -12.95 11.13 13.68
CA GLU A 114 -13.01 9.91 14.49
C GLU A 114 -11.68 9.16 14.51
N VAL A 115 -11.04 9.00 13.35
CA VAL A 115 -9.70 8.37 13.27
C VAL A 115 -8.67 9.19 14.05
N ALA A 116 -8.73 10.52 13.99
CA ALA A 116 -7.87 11.41 14.76
C ALA A 116 -8.03 11.18 16.29
N ARG A 117 -9.25 10.89 16.76
CA ARG A 117 -9.50 10.48 18.16
C ARG A 117 -8.94 9.09 18.46
N MET A 118 -9.10 8.12 17.55
CA MET A 118 -8.57 6.76 17.70
C MET A 118 -7.04 6.74 17.89
N VAL A 119 -6.32 7.67 17.24
CA VAL A 119 -4.86 7.81 17.38
C VAL A 119 -4.43 8.76 18.51
N GLY A 120 -5.35 9.20 19.37
CA GLY A 120 -5.05 10.07 20.50
C GLY A 120 -4.69 11.51 20.15
N LYS A 121 -5.08 11.99 18.95
CA LYS A 121 -4.82 13.35 18.46
C LYS A 121 -6.13 14.00 17.93
N PRO A 122 -7.10 14.35 18.80
CA PRO A 122 -8.47 14.72 18.38
C PRO A 122 -8.59 15.85 17.34
N PHE A 123 -7.62 16.76 17.29
CA PHE A 123 -7.62 17.91 16.36
C PHE A 123 -6.84 17.66 15.06
N ALA A 124 -6.37 16.43 14.83
CA ALA A 124 -5.49 16.09 13.71
C ALA A 124 -6.22 15.57 12.45
N ALA A 125 -7.50 15.89 12.25
CA ALA A 125 -8.29 15.37 11.12
C ALA A 125 -7.65 15.67 9.75
N ARG A 126 -7.09 16.87 9.54
CA ARG A 126 -6.38 17.21 8.31
C ARG A 126 -5.11 16.36 8.13
N ALA A 127 -4.37 16.12 9.21
CA ALA A 127 -3.17 15.28 9.17
C ALA A 127 -3.52 13.82 8.87
N VAL A 128 -4.65 13.32 9.39
CA VAL A 128 -5.19 12.00 9.01
C VAL A 128 -5.44 11.94 7.51
N GLY A 129 -6.12 12.92 6.92
CA GLY A 129 -6.33 12.96 5.46
C GLY A 129 -5.02 12.95 4.66
N GLN A 130 -3.97 13.63 5.14
CA GLN A 130 -2.65 13.59 4.52
C GLN A 130 -1.97 12.22 4.68
N ALA A 131 -2.13 11.55 5.82
CA ALA A 131 -1.64 10.19 6.03
C ALA A 131 -2.36 9.18 5.12
N MET A 132 -3.67 9.37 4.89
CA MET A 132 -4.46 8.57 3.94
C MET A 132 -3.98 8.76 2.51
N GLY A 133 -3.70 10.00 2.09
CA GLY A 133 -3.15 10.28 0.75
C GLY A 133 -1.73 9.73 0.51
N ARG A 134 -1.06 9.28 1.57
CA ARG A 134 0.28 8.65 1.51
C ARG A 134 0.22 7.16 1.86
N ASN A 135 -0.97 6.58 1.92
CA ASN A 135 -1.17 5.18 2.26
C ASN A 135 -0.61 4.28 1.15
N PRO A 136 0.45 3.49 1.42
CA PRO A 136 1.07 2.67 0.39
C PRO A 136 0.28 1.40 0.07
N LEU A 137 -0.71 1.02 0.88
CA LEU A 137 -1.48 -0.22 0.72
C LEU A 137 -2.99 0.03 0.91
N PRO A 138 -3.67 0.74 -0.01
CA PRO A 138 -5.04 1.24 0.16
C PRO A 138 -6.15 0.19 0.37
N LEU A 139 -5.88 -1.10 0.13
CA LEU A 139 -6.82 -2.20 0.41
C LEU A 139 -6.54 -2.92 1.74
N PHE A 140 -5.32 -2.82 2.25
CA PHE A 140 -4.92 -3.40 3.55
C PHE A 140 -5.09 -2.40 4.68
N PHE A 141 -4.94 -1.12 4.35
CA PHE A 141 -5.28 0.03 5.17
C PHE A 141 -6.46 0.73 4.48
N PRO A 142 -7.71 0.30 4.73
CA PRO A 142 -8.90 0.78 4.02
C PRO A 142 -9.31 2.21 4.40
#